data_AF-A0A1H0VS72-F1
#
_entry.id   AF-A0A1H0VS72-F1
#
_cell.length_a   1.000
_cell.length_b   1.000
_cell.length_c   1.000
_cell.angle_alpha   90.00
_cell.angle_beta   90.00
_cell.angle_gamma   90.00
#
_symmetry.space_group_name_H-M   'P 1'
#
loop_
_entity.id
_entity.type
_entity.pdbx_description
1 polymer ?
#
loop_
_entity_poly.entity_id
_entity_poly.type
_entity_poly.pdbx_seq_one_letter_code
_entity_poly.pdbx_strand_id
1 'polypeptide(L)'
;MQLKVKSINTKQQPGPLNDSTPQRPDPEVPEKKPRRRFTAKYKLRILSEIDAATDPGDIGAILRREGLYYSNITTWRRQQREGALQGL
;
A
#
# COMPACT_ATOMS: atom_id res chain seq x y z
N MET A 1 22.22 -12.29 12.67
CA MET A 1 21.12 -11.37 13.01
C MET A 1 20.10 -11.42 11.86
N GLN A 2 18.99 -12.16 12.02
CA GLN A 2 17.97 -12.33 10.97
C GLN A 2 16.60 -12.02 11.60
N LEU A 3 15.97 -10.91 11.23
CA LEU A 3 14.61 -10.58 11.65
C LEU A 3 13.62 -11.11 10.59
N LYS A 4 12.95 -12.22 10.93
CA LYS A 4 11.84 -12.78 10.15
C LYS A 4 10.54 -12.38 10.83
N VAL A 5 9.98 -11.24 10.43
CA VAL A 5 8.63 -10.84 10.84
C VAL A 5 7.63 -11.51 9.91
N LYS A 6 6.87 -12.48 10.42
CA LYS A 6 5.73 -13.11 9.74
C LYS A 6 4.68 -13.50 10.78
N SER A 7 3.43 -13.21 10.42
CA SER A 7 2.19 -13.73 11.01
C SER A 7 1.60 -12.98 12.22
N ILE A 8 0.80 -11.95 11.91
CA ILE A 8 -0.50 -11.74 12.57
C ILE A 8 -1.51 -12.50 11.68
N ASN A 9 -2.47 -13.31 12.14
CA ASN A 9 -3.34 -13.20 13.30
C ASN A 9 -4.00 -14.59 13.53
N THR A 10 -3.93 -15.14 14.75
CA THR A 10 -4.50 -16.45 15.11
C THR A 10 -5.91 -16.30 15.67
N LYS A 11 -6.78 -17.26 15.33
CA LYS A 11 -8.23 -17.34 15.52
C LYS A 11 -8.73 -17.21 16.98
N GLN A 12 -9.92 -16.57 17.06
CA GLN A 12 -11.08 -16.70 17.97
C GLN A 12 -11.05 -17.71 19.13
N GLN A 13 -11.58 -17.27 20.28
CA GLN A 13 -12.10 -18.10 21.38
C GLN A 13 -13.52 -17.66 21.80
N PRO A 14 -14.32 -18.55 22.44
CA PRO A 14 -15.78 -18.60 22.34
C PRO A 14 -16.56 -18.19 23.61
N GLY A 15 -17.87 -17.92 23.49
CA GLY A 15 -18.82 -17.81 24.61
C GLY A 15 -20.27 -17.53 24.16
N PRO A 16 -21.32 -18.12 24.77
CA PRO A 16 -22.65 -18.18 24.17
C PRO A 16 -23.68 -17.16 24.71
N LEU A 17 -24.57 -16.75 23.79
CA LEU A 17 -26.00 -16.41 23.89
C LEU A 17 -26.54 -15.61 25.10
N ASN A 18 -26.98 -14.37 24.84
CA ASN A 18 -28.24 -13.84 25.40
C ASN A 18 -28.81 -12.69 24.55
N ASP A 19 -30.14 -12.69 24.54
CA ASP A 19 -31.06 -12.00 23.65
C ASP A 19 -31.14 -10.47 23.89
N SER A 20 -31.63 -9.75 22.88
CA SER A 20 -32.06 -8.33 22.90
C SER A 20 -30.97 -7.25 22.85
N THR A 21 -30.58 -6.84 21.64
CA THR A 21 -30.01 -5.50 21.40
C THR A 21 -30.79 -4.75 20.31
N PRO A 22 -31.15 -3.47 20.53
CA PRO A 22 -31.98 -2.69 19.62
C PRO A 22 -31.23 -2.46 18.31
N GLN A 23 -31.93 -2.63 17.19
CA GLN A 23 -31.43 -2.50 15.82
C GLN A 23 -30.93 -1.07 15.59
N ARG A 24 -29.61 -0.87 15.74
CA ARG A 24 -28.95 0.40 15.40
C ARG A 24 -29.04 0.57 13.88
N PRO A 25 -29.45 1.74 13.38
CA PRO A 25 -29.49 1.97 11.94
C PRO A 25 -28.09 1.81 11.35
N ASP A 26 -28.03 1.23 10.15
CA ASP A 26 -26.82 0.89 9.40
C ASP A 26 -25.90 2.12 9.29
N PRO A 27 -24.61 2.01 9.68
CA PRO A 27 -23.70 3.15 9.59
C PRO A 27 -23.50 3.58 8.14
N GLU A 28 -23.95 4.80 7.81
CA GLU A 28 -23.74 5.49 6.53
C GLU A 28 -22.25 5.67 6.16
N VAL A 29 -21.35 5.35 7.09
CA VAL A 29 -19.90 5.33 6.88
C VAL A 29 -19.48 3.90 6.49
N PRO A 30 -19.00 3.67 5.26
CA PRO A 30 -18.51 2.35 4.87
C PRO A 30 -17.38 1.91 5.81
N GLU A 31 -17.52 0.71 6.40
CA GLU A 31 -16.66 0.16 7.46
C GLU A 31 -15.14 0.17 7.16
N LYS A 32 -14.74 0.31 5.89
CA LYS A 32 -13.33 0.34 5.49
C LYS A 32 -13.10 1.27 4.31
N LYS A 33 -12.36 2.35 4.56
CA LYS A 33 -11.72 3.14 3.50
C LYS A 33 -10.80 2.22 2.67
N PRO A 34 -10.94 2.16 1.33
CA PRO A 34 -10.06 1.36 0.50
C PRO A 34 -8.62 1.85 0.66
N ARG A 35 -7.70 0.93 0.99
CA ARG A 35 -6.28 1.25 1.08
C ARG A 35 -5.74 1.47 -0.33
N ARG A 36 -5.01 2.57 -0.53
CA ARG A 36 -4.35 2.88 -1.82
C ARG A 36 -3.41 1.73 -2.19
N ARG A 37 -3.67 1.06 -3.32
CA ARG A 37 -2.79 0.02 -3.89
C ARG A 37 -2.07 0.59 -5.11
N PHE A 38 -0.75 0.45 -5.13
CA PHE A 38 0.06 0.82 -6.29
C PHE A 38 0.18 -0.37 -7.24
N THR A 39 -0.44 -0.26 -8.41
CA THR A 39 -0.34 -1.27 -9.47
C THR A 39 1.07 -1.30 -10.05
N ALA A 40 1.47 -2.43 -10.64
CA ALA A 40 2.75 -2.55 -11.34
C ALA A 40 2.92 -1.47 -12.42
N LYS A 41 1.88 -1.26 -13.24
CA LYS A 41 1.85 -0.20 -14.27
C LYS A 41 2.08 1.19 -13.68
N TYR A 42 1.46 1.50 -12.55
CA TYR A 42 1.65 2.79 -11.87
C TYR A 42 3.11 2.96 -11.42
N LYS A 43 3.67 1.94 -10.77
CA LYS A 43 5.07 1.97 -10.32
C LYS A 43 6.04 2.17 -11.48
N LEU A 44 5.85 1.44 -12.59
CA LEU A 44 6.70 1.57 -13.79
C LEU A 44 6.59 2.96 -14.42
N ARG A 45 5.39 3.53 -14.50
CA ARG A 45 5.19 4.90 -14.99
C ARG A 45 5.97 5.90 -14.16
N ILE A 46 5.85 5.85 -12.83
CA ILE A 46 6.56 6.76 -11.94
C ILE A 46 8.08 6.57 -12.05
N LEU A 47 8.56 5.32 -12.13
CA LEU A 47 9.99 5.06 -12.32
C LEU A 47 10.50 5.66 -13.63
N SER A 48 9.73 5.58 -14.72
CA SER A 48 10.07 6.19 -16.01
C SER A 48 10.05 7.71 -15.96
N GLU A 49 9.07 8.32 -15.28
CA GLU A 49 9.01 9.78 -15.12
C GLU A 49 10.21 10.31 -14.31
N ILE A 50 10.63 9.56 -13.28
CA ILE A 50 11.82 9.88 -12.49
C ILE A 50 13.11 9.66 -13.29
N ASP A 51 13.16 8.66 -14.17
CA ASP A 51 14.30 8.39 -15.05
C ASP A 51 14.49 9.49 -16.11
N ALA A 52 13.37 10.05 -16.60
CA ALA A 52 13.34 11.15 -17.56
C ALA A 52 13.60 12.52 -16.91
N ALA A 53 13.44 12.64 -15.60
CA ALA A 53 13.71 13.88 -14.87
C ALA A 53 15.21 14.18 -14.90
N THR A 54 15.57 15.28 -15.56
CA THR A 54 16.98 15.66 -15.81
C THR A 54 17.43 16.77 -14.86
N ASP A 55 16.50 17.63 -14.42
CA ASP A 55 16.80 18.78 -13.58
C ASP A 55 16.83 18.43 -12.09
N PRO A 56 17.73 19.09 -11.31
CA PRO A 56 17.77 18.96 -9.86
C PRO A 56 16.53 19.60 -9.23
N GLY A 57 15.48 18.82 -9.06
CA GLY A 57 14.22 19.26 -8.45
C GLY A 57 12.98 18.57 -9.01
N ASP A 58 13.05 18.11 -10.25
CA ASP A 58 11.95 17.47 -10.97
C ASP A 58 11.50 16.17 -10.30
N ILE A 59 12.47 15.36 -9.86
CA ILE A 59 12.20 14.15 -9.09
C ILE A 59 11.37 14.51 -7.84
N GLY A 60 11.74 15.57 -7.14
CA GLY A 60 11.00 16.06 -5.97
C GLY A 60 9.61 16.58 -6.31
N ALA A 61 9.44 17.24 -7.46
CA ALA A 61 8.15 17.73 -7.94
C ALA A 61 7.19 16.56 -8.27
N ILE A 62 7.70 15.54 -8.98
CA ILE A 62 6.96 14.30 -9.29
C ILE A 62 6.54 13.59 -8.00
N LEU A 63 7.47 13.43 -7.05
CA LEU A 63 7.19 12.79 -5.77
C LEU A 63 6.10 13.51 -4.97
N ARG A 64 6.14 14.85 -4.92
CA ARG A 64 5.11 15.65 -4.22
C ARG A 64 3.74 15.56 -4.91
N ARG A 65 3.70 15.60 -6.24
CA ARG A 65 2.45 15.46 -7.03
C ARG A 65 1.77 14.12 -6.77
N GLU A 66 2.55 13.06 -6.69
CA GLU A 66 2.04 11.69 -6.51
C GLU A 66 1.82 11.32 -5.03
N GLY A 67 2.33 12.14 -4.10
CA GLY A 67 2.33 11.87 -2.66
C GLY A 67 3.23 10.69 -2.29
N LEU A 68 4.37 10.57 -2.96
CA LEU A 68 5.35 9.50 -2.81
C LEU A 68 6.60 9.99 -2.09
N TYR A 69 7.19 9.10 -1.30
CA TYR A 69 8.50 9.30 -0.69
C TYR A 69 9.57 8.54 -1.46
N TYR A 70 10.82 9.02 -1.38
CA TYR A 70 11.99 8.41 -2.01
C TYR A 70 12.16 6.91 -1.65
N SER A 71 11.77 6.50 -0.44
CA SER A 71 11.76 5.10 0.01
C SER A 71 10.89 4.17 -0.84
N ASN A 72 9.81 4.69 -1.44
CA ASN A 72 8.99 3.92 -2.38
C ASN A 72 9.77 3.64 -3.66
N ILE A 73 10.47 4.66 -4.18
CA ILE A 73 11.23 4.58 -5.43
C ILE A 73 12.38 3.60 -5.31
N THR A 74 13.15 3.68 -4.23
CA THR A 74 14.25 2.73 -3.97
C THR A 74 13.73 1.30 -3.86
N THR A 75 12.59 1.10 -3.17
CA THR A 75 11.92 -0.20 -3.07
C THR A 75 11.44 -0.70 -4.43
N TRP A 76 10.84 0.17 -5.25
CA TRP A 76 10.33 -0.21 -6.57
C TRP A 76 11.44 -0.48 -7.57
N ARG A 77 12.56 0.26 -7.53
CA ARG A 77 13.77 -0.06 -8.32
C ARG A 77 14.31 -1.44 -7.96
N ARG A 78 14.31 -1.82 -6.67
CA ARG A 78 14.67 -3.18 -6.27
C ARG A 78 13.67 -4.22 -6.81
N GLN A 79 12.37 -3.98 -6.66
CA GLN A 79 11.32 -4.85 -7.21
C GLN A 79 11.40 -4.98 -8.74
N GLN A 80 11.82 -3.93 -9.46
CA GLN A 80 12.04 -3.94 -10.89
C GLN A 80 13.20 -4.87 -11.27
N ARG A 81 14.34 -4.73 -10.58
CA ARG A 81 15.52 -5.59 -10.80
C ARG A 81 15.26 -7.06 -10.47
N GLU A 82 14.43 -7.32 -9.46
CA GLU A 82 14.01 -8.67 -9.06
C GLU A 82 12.89 -9.25 -9.95
N GLY A 83 12.42 -8.52 -10.97
CA GLY A 83 11.32 -8.95 -11.85
C GLY A 83 9.93 -8.94 -11.18
N ALA A 84 9.84 -8.57 -9.91
CA ALA A 84 8.59 -8.56 -9.14
C ALA A 84 7.55 -7.55 -9.63
N LEU A 85 7.94 -6.58 -10.47
CA LEU A 85 7.01 -5.64 -11.12
C LEU A 85 6.43 -6.17 -12.43
N GLN A 86 6.98 -7.23 -13.02
CA GLN A 86 6.43 -7.84 -14.24
C GLN A 86 5.48 -9.01 -13.96
N GLY A 87 5.43 -9.51 -12.72
CA GLY A 87 4.62 -10.66 -12.32
C GLY A 87 3.33 -10.35 -11.55
N LEU A 88 2.74 -9.16 -11.71
CA LEU A 88 1.52 -8.71 -11.00
C LEU A 88 0.33 -8.50 -11.94
#